data_AF-A0A965FZW2-F1
#
_entry.id   AF-A0A965FZW2-F1
#
_cell.length_a   1.000
_cell.length_b   1.000
_cell.length_c   1.000
_cell.angle_alpha   90.00
_cell.angle_beta   90.00
_cell.angle_gamma   90.00
#
_symmetry.space_group_name_H-M   'P 1'
#
loop_
_entity.id
_entity.type
_entity.pdbx_description
1 polymer ?
#
loop_
_entity_poly.entity_id
_entity_poly.type
_entity_poly.pdbx_seq_one_letter_code
_entity_poly.pdbx_strand_id
1 'polypeptide(L)'
;PKVRVIWQVLLVGGLGLWLGQLISLGMFAGWARHGLPWSQGSGLLILGAMALLVPWTTRRQLYCHHACPHGAAQELLGGFRRLHWRLPASWHSLLGKLPVITLGMAFLGALLWPRWSPNQIEPFDAWILGAAVAVPLVLAVVGLLSSIFIPQAYCKYGCPTGALLKFVRSNNQLETWSRRDYAALGLLCVGALIVFGRPLVTPAEATAAEGLPITEMHGGAFGTTWTVKIRGTGFAADLLKRDIESEVNRIESSLSHWRKTSVTSDFNQLESTQPMGINQELAKLVAFTQKLSEATDGAYDITVAPLVSAWGYGPAGSNLPSPSPEKISQLLRQVGWEKLTLDLPALTLRKSDERLSLDLGSVLQGYADDRIAALLHQQGHHDFLIEVGGELLASGSWHVGIEDPFNPRGLLEKVVLKDQALSPSGLYRAKRLAEGKSISLGPPP
;
A
#
# COMPACT_ATOMS: atom_id res chain seq x y z
N PRO A 1 7.89 7.06 42.98
CA PRO A 1 8.56 7.78 41.86
C PRO A 1 9.31 6.83 40.92
N LYS A 2 10.23 5.99 41.44
CA LYS A 2 11.02 5.05 40.62
C LYS A 2 10.16 4.02 39.84
N VAL A 3 9.17 3.43 40.50
CA VAL A 3 8.22 2.48 39.86
C VAL A 3 7.44 3.11 38.70
N ARG A 4 7.02 4.37 38.84
CA ARG A 4 6.29 5.11 37.79
C ARG A 4 7.17 5.36 36.56
N VAL A 5 8.43 5.74 36.78
CA VAL A 5 9.40 5.96 35.68
C VAL A 5 9.70 4.64 34.96
N ILE A 6 9.91 3.54 35.70
CA ILE A 6 10.11 2.22 35.10
C ILE A 6 8.91 1.82 34.23
N TRP A 7 7.69 2.00 34.75
CA TRP A 7 6.47 1.74 33.98
C TRP A 7 6.38 2.59 32.70
N GLN A 8 6.69 3.89 32.78
CA GLN A 8 6.69 4.77 31.61
C GLN A 8 7.71 4.35 30.56
N VAL A 9 8.91 3.94 30.96
CA VAL A 9 9.94 3.42 30.05
C VAL A 9 9.48 2.13 29.39
N LEU A 10 8.84 1.23 30.14
CA LEU A 10 8.28 -0.01 29.59
C LEU A 10 7.15 0.24 28.59
N LEU A 11 6.29 1.23 28.83
CA LEU A 11 5.25 1.62 27.87
C LEU A 11 5.83 2.18 26.57
N VAL A 12 6.84 3.05 26.68
CA VAL A 12 7.52 3.66 25.54
C VAL A 12 8.25 2.60 24.72
N GLY A 13 9.06 1.76 25.36
CA GLY A 13 9.85 0.73 24.66
C GLY A 13 9.03 -0.48 24.21
N GLY A 14 8.18 -1.02 25.09
CA GLY A 14 7.40 -2.23 24.83
C GLY A 14 6.15 -1.96 24.01
N LEU A 15 5.19 -1.21 24.57
CA LEU A 15 3.90 -1.00 23.90
C LEU A 15 4.03 -0.06 22.68
N GLY A 16 4.87 0.98 22.80
CA GLY A 16 5.16 1.93 21.74
C GLY A 16 6.07 1.36 20.65
N LEU A 17 7.38 1.29 20.91
CA LEU A 17 8.38 0.98 19.87
C LEU A 17 8.40 -0.49 19.42
N TRP A 18 8.18 -1.44 20.34
CA TRP A 18 8.25 -2.87 20.01
C TRP A 18 6.95 -3.41 19.44
N LEU A 19 5.82 -3.12 20.08
CA LEU A 19 4.50 -3.62 19.64
C LEU A 19 3.78 -2.70 18.66
N GLY A 20 4.08 -1.39 18.63
CA GLY A 20 3.37 -0.43 17.78
C GLY A 20 1.88 -0.28 18.12
N GLN A 21 1.45 -0.68 19.32
CA GLN A 21 0.04 -0.75 19.68
C GLN A 21 -0.41 0.51 20.40
N LEU A 22 -0.95 1.47 19.64
CA LEU A 22 -1.55 2.68 20.16
C LEU A 22 -3.01 2.78 19.70
N ILE A 23 -3.88 3.19 20.62
CA ILE A 23 -5.22 3.64 20.26
C ILE A 23 -5.11 4.98 19.55
N SER A 24 -5.59 5.03 18.31
CA SER A 24 -5.70 6.22 17.47
C SER A 24 -7.12 6.41 16.94
N LEU A 25 -7.40 7.59 16.40
CA LEU A 25 -8.65 7.85 15.68
C LEU A 25 -8.75 7.03 14.40
N GLY A 26 -7.64 6.85 13.67
CA GLY A 26 -7.66 6.05 12.44
C GLY A 26 -7.89 4.57 12.71
N MET A 27 -7.49 4.05 13.87
CA MET A 27 -7.87 2.70 14.32
C MET A 27 -9.39 2.58 14.47
N PHE A 28 -10.03 3.49 15.23
CA PHE A 28 -11.49 3.46 15.40
C PHE A 28 -12.24 3.69 14.08
N ALA A 29 -11.75 4.60 13.23
CA ALA A 29 -12.31 4.83 11.91
C ALA A 29 -12.17 3.58 11.02
N GLY A 30 -11.04 2.90 11.09
CA GLY A 30 -10.80 1.63 10.40
C GLY A 30 -11.77 0.55 10.86
N TRP A 31 -11.96 0.38 12.17
CA TRP A 31 -12.94 -0.58 12.71
C TRP A 31 -14.38 -0.24 12.33
N ALA A 32 -14.73 1.04 12.29
CA ALA A 32 -16.06 1.48 11.85
C ALA A 32 -16.31 1.19 10.36
N ARG A 33 -15.27 1.25 9.52
CA ARG A 33 -15.37 1.00 8.06
C ARG A 33 -15.29 -0.48 7.70
N HIS A 34 -14.45 -1.24 8.39
CA HIS A 34 -14.03 -2.59 7.97
C HIS A 34 -14.40 -3.69 8.99
N GLY A 35 -14.99 -3.33 10.13
CA GLY A 35 -15.32 -4.26 11.21
C GLY A 35 -14.17 -4.49 12.20
N LEU A 36 -14.45 -5.25 13.26
CA LEU A 36 -13.49 -5.53 14.33
C LEU A 36 -12.57 -6.71 13.95
N PRO A 37 -11.24 -6.61 14.17
CA PRO A 37 -10.29 -7.65 13.81
C PRO A 37 -10.23 -8.78 14.86
N TRP A 38 -11.27 -9.62 14.92
CA TRP A 38 -11.44 -10.64 15.96
C TRP A 38 -10.31 -11.69 16.06
N SER A 39 -9.62 -11.98 14.95
CA SER A 39 -8.60 -13.03 14.85
C SER A 39 -7.17 -12.53 15.00
N GLN A 40 -6.90 -11.25 14.78
CA GLN A 40 -5.56 -10.65 14.88
C GLN A 40 -5.65 -9.28 15.57
N GLY A 41 -4.99 -9.12 16.73
CA GLY A 41 -5.04 -7.87 17.50
C GLY A 41 -5.95 -7.90 18.73
N SER A 42 -6.14 -9.07 19.35
CA SER A 42 -6.86 -9.22 20.63
C SER A 42 -6.37 -8.24 21.70
N GLY A 43 -5.05 -7.98 21.75
CA GLY A 43 -4.48 -6.96 22.64
C GLY A 43 -4.97 -5.54 22.37
N LEU A 44 -5.05 -5.12 21.11
CA LEU A 44 -5.53 -3.79 20.71
C LEU A 44 -7.05 -3.67 20.90
N LEU A 45 -7.81 -4.74 20.61
CA LEU A 45 -9.24 -4.82 20.90
C LEU A 45 -9.53 -4.69 22.39
N ILE A 46 -8.81 -5.43 23.24
CA ILE A 46 -8.94 -5.35 24.70
C ILE A 46 -8.56 -3.94 25.18
N LEU A 47 -7.46 -3.38 24.69
CA LEU A 47 -7.01 -2.04 25.05
C LEU A 47 -8.04 -0.97 24.64
N GLY A 48 -8.60 -1.07 23.43
CA GLY A 48 -9.67 -0.22 22.93
C GLY A 48 -10.94 -0.32 23.76
N ALA A 49 -11.38 -1.54 24.08
CA ALA A 49 -12.53 -1.79 24.95
C ALA A 49 -12.30 -1.20 26.34
N MET A 50 -11.13 -1.42 26.95
CA MET A 50 -10.77 -0.82 28.24
C MET A 50 -10.76 0.70 28.18
N ALA A 51 -10.24 1.30 27.11
CA ALA A 51 -10.18 2.75 26.95
C ALA A 51 -11.55 3.41 26.80
N LEU A 52 -12.56 2.69 26.29
CA LEU A 52 -13.94 3.19 26.16
C LEU A 52 -14.81 2.87 27.38
N LEU A 53 -14.72 1.63 27.90
CA LEU A 53 -15.59 1.15 28.98
C LEU A 53 -15.15 1.63 30.37
N VAL A 54 -13.85 1.68 30.65
CA VAL A 54 -13.34 2.06 31.97
C VAL A 54 -13.67 3.53 32.31
N PRO A 55 -13.53 4.52 31.40
CA PRO A 55 -13.93 5.89 31.71
C PRO A 55 -15.43 6.06 31.89
N TRP A 56 -16.25 5.19 31.28
CA TRP A 56 -17.70 5.20 31.45
C TRP A 56 -18.10 4.74 32.86
N THR A 57 -17.46 3.69 33.39
CA THR A 57 -17.76 3.13 34.72
C THR A 57 -17.03 3.85 35.86
N THR A 58 -15.72 4.07 35.71
CA THR A 58 -14.86 4.61 36.78
C THR A 58 -14.72 6.13 36.76
N ARG A 59 -15.20 6.79 35.70
CA ARG A 59 -14.99 8.22 35.43
C ARG A 59 -13.51 8.62 35.37
N ARG A 60 -12.57 7.68 35.22
CA ARG A 60 -11.13 7.93 35.09
C ARG A 60 -10.64 7.57 33.70
N GLN A 61 -9.80 8.41 33.11
CA GLN A 61 -9.19 8.15 31.81
C GLN A 61 -7.95 7.27 31.97
N LEU A 62 -8.17 5.96 32.02
CA LEU A 62 -7.09 4.98 32.21
C LEU A 62 -6.03 5.09 31.09
N TYR A 63 -6.46 5.10 29.83
CA TYR A 63 -5.55 5.04 28.70
C TYR A 63 -4.62 6.26 28.61
N CYS A 64 -5.19 7.47 28.54
CA CYS A 64 -4.42 8.70 28.39
C CYS A 64 -3.42 8.95 29.52
N HIS A 65 -3.72 8.53 30.75
CA HIS A 65 -2.87 8.76 31.91
C HIS A 65 -1.90 7.61 32.24
N HIS A 66 -2.23 6.36 31.89
CA HIS A 66 -1.52 5.20 32.42
C HIS A 66 -1.07 4.18 31.38
N ALA A 67 -1.51 4.28 30.12
CA ALA A 67 -1.18 3.30 29.10
C ALA A 67 -0.66 3.90 27.79
N CYS A 68 -0.98 5.15 27.46
CA CYS A 68 -0.55 5.79 26.21
C CYS A 68 0.98 5.98 26.15
N PRO A 69 1.71 5.33 25.21
CA PRO A 69 3.16 5.46 25.09
C PRO A 69 3.62 6.89 24.80
N HIS A 70 2.90 7.61 23.93
CA HIS A 70 3.21 9.00 23.61
C HIS A 70 3.05 9.91 24.84
N GLY A 71 1.97 9.74 25.61
CA GLY A 71 1.76 10.48 26.86
C GLY A 71 2.83 10.19 27.91
N ALA A 72 3.27 8.92 28.02
CA ALA A 72 4.35 8.52 28.90
C ALA A 72 5.69 9.19 28.50
N ALA A 73 6.00 9.24 27.21
CA ALA A 73 7.18 9.93 26.69
C ALA A 73 7.15 11.45 26.99
N GLN A 74 6.00 12.11 26.79
CA GLN A 74 5.84 13.52 27.13
C GLN A 74 6.02 13.79 28.63
N GLU A 75 5.57 12.88 29.50
CA GLU A 75 5.72 13.04 30.94
C GLU A 75 7.17 12.86 31.40
N LEU A 76 7.89 11.89 30.82
CA LEU A 76 9.32 11.70 31.07
C LEU A 76 10.13 12.95 30.68
N LEU A 77 9.84 13.54 29.52
CA LEU A 77 10.47 14.79 29.06
C LEU A 77 10.05 16.01 29.87
N GLY A 78 8.82 16.02 30.40
CA GLY A 78 8.30 17.11 31.25
C GLY A 78 8.91 17.17 32.66
N GLY A 79 9.82 16.25 33.02
CA GLY A 79 10.48 16.20 34.32
C GLY A 79 11.36 17.41 34.65
N PHE A 80 11.77 18.19 33.65
CA PHE A 80 12.63 19.37 33.81
C PHE A 80 11.86 20.63 34.26
N ARG A 81 11.38 20.61 35.52
CA ARG A 81 10.53 21.68 36.10
C ARG A 81 11.07 23.11 36.00
N ARG A 82 12.39 23.28 35.87
CA ARG A 82 13.04 24.60 35.76
C ARG A 82 12.78 25.30 34.42
N LEU A 83 12.41 24.56 33.38
CA LEU A 83 12.17 25.08 32.03
C LEU A 83 10.68 25.34 31.76
N HIS A 84 9.80 25.17 32.76
CA HIS A 84 8.35 25.27 32.55
C HIS A 84 7.88 26.70 32.34
N TRP A 85 7.11 26.90 31.27
CA TRP A 85 6.46 28.16 30.95
C TRP A 85 5.03 28.20 31.47
N ARG A 86 4.61 29.35 32.01
CA ARG A 86 3.22 29.61 32.36
C ARG A 86 2.53 30.29 31.18
N LEU A 87 1.63 29.57 30.52
CA LEU A 87 0.83 30.13 29.43
C LEU A 87 -0.19 31.15 29.99
N PRO A 88 -0.39 32.31 29.32
CA PRO A 88 -1.47 33.23 29.65
C PRO A 88 -2.85 32.55 29.54
N ALA A 89 -3.83 33.02 30.33
CA ALA A 89 -5.17 32.43 30.37
C ALA A 89 -5.89 32.45 29.01
N SER A 90 -5.66 33.47 28.19
CA SER A 90 -6.19 33.59 26.83
C SER A 90 -5.70 32.45 25.92
N TRP A 91 -4.39 32.19 25.93
CA TRP A 91 -3.77 31.08 25.19
C TRP A 91 -4.23 29.72 25.70
N HIS A 92 -4.39 29.57 27.01
CA HIS A 92 -4.92 28.33 27.58
C HIS A 92 -6.34 28.02 27.08
N SER A 93 -7.21 29.04 27.02
CA SER A 93 -8.58 28.92 26.51
C SER A 93 -8.62 28.63 25.00
N LEU A 94 -7.78 29.29 24.21
CA LEU A 94 -7.68 29.09 22.77
C LEU A 94 -7.17 27.69 22.42
N LEU A 95 -6.01 27.31 22.96
CA LEU A 95 -5.40 26.00 22.73
C LEU A 95 -6.25 24.86 23.28
N GLY A 96 -7.02 25.09 24.34
CA GLY A 96 -7.93 24.10 24.92
C GLY A 96 -9.09 23.70 23.99
N LYS A 97 -9.42 24.50 22.97
CA LYS A 97 -10.45 24.18 21.96
C LYS A 97 -9.92 23.32 20.82
N LEU A 98 -8.61 23.38 20.55
CA LEU A 98 -7.99 22.70 19.40
C LEU A 98 -8.28 21.20 19.35
N PRO A 99 -8.19 20.40 20.43
CA PRO A 99 -8.46 18.96 20.35
C PRO A 99 -9.87 18.61 19.88
N VAL A 100 -10.86 19.44 20.23
CA VAL A 100 -12.26 19.23 19.82
C VAL A 100 -12.46 19.67 18.38
N ILE A 101 -11.81 20.75 17.96
CA ILE A 101 -11.82 21.21 16.56
C ILE A 101 -11.17 20.17 15.66
N THR A 102 -9.99 19.66 16.02
CA THR A 102 -9.30 18.61 15.26
C THR A 102 -10.09 17.31 15.23
N LEU A 103 -10.75 16.92 16.32
CA LEU A 103 -11.68 15.78 16.33
C LEU A 103 -12.87 16.00 15.38
N GLY A 104 -13.48 17.20 15.37
CA GLY A 104 -14.57 17.55 14.45
C GLY A 104 -14.13 17.51 12.99
N MET A 105 -12.95 18.07 12.68
CA MET A 105 -12.34 17.98 11.35
C MET A 105 -12.04 16.53 10.96
N ALA A 106 -11.57 15.70 11.90
CA ALA A 106 -11.34 14.28 11.65
C ALA A 106 -12.63 13.53 11.31
N PHE A 107 -13.71 13.82 12.03
CA PHE A 107 -15.01 13.22 11.78
C PHE A 107 -15.56 13.64 10.41
N LEU A 108 -15.55 14.94 10.10
CA LEU A 108 -15.96 15.45 8.79
C LEU A 108 -15.07 14.91 7.66
N GLY A 109 -13.76 14.86 7.88
CA GLY A 109 -12.79 14.31 6.95
C GLY A 109 -13.07 12.85 6.63
N ALA A 110 -13.30 12.03 7.66
CA ALA A 110 -13.64 10.62 7.52
C ALA A 110 -14.97 10.38 6.79
N LEU A 111 -15.90 11.33 6.86
CA LEU A 111 -17.23 11.27 6.26
C LEU A 111 -17.25 11.75 4.79
N LEU A 112 -16.52 12.83 4.50
CA LEU A 112 -16.47 13.48 3.19
C LEU A 112 -15.42 12.84 2.25
N TRP A 113 -14.32 12.33 2.80
CA TRP A 113 -13.23 11.71 2.03
C TRP A 113 -12.94 10.29 2.52
N PRO A 114 -13.58 9.25 1.93
CA PRO A 114 -13.41 7.86 2.36
C PRO A 114 -11.95 7.36 2.30
N ARG A 115 -11.15 7.91 1.39
CA ARG A 115 -9.71 7.60 1.24
C ARG A 115 -8.80 8.33 2.23
N TRP A 116 -9.33 9.31 2.97
CA TRP A 116 -8.56 10.05 3.96
C TRP A 116 -8.45 9.24 5.26
N SER A 117 -7.23 9.13 5.79
CA SER A 117 -6.95 8.44 7.06
C SER A 117 -6.75 9.45 8.19
N PRO A 118 -7.53 9.36 9.28
CA PRO A 118 -7.36 10.20 10.46
C PRO A 118 -6.00 10.04 11.16
N ASN A 119 -5.22 9.01 10.83
CA ASN A 119 -3.89 8.84 11.43
C ASN A 119 -2.92 9.97 11.04
N GLN A 120 -3.15 10.67 9.91
CA GLN A 120 -2.25 11.74 9.46
C GLN A 120 -2.25 12.97 10.39
N ILE A 121 -3.26 13.12 11.24
CA ILE A 121 -3.40 14.24 12.17
C ILE A 121 -3.05 13.85 13.61
N GLU A 122 -2.42 12.69 13.82
CA GLU A 122 -1.97 12.21 15.13
C GLU A 122 -0.54 11.66 15.06
N PRO A 123 0.24 11.72 16.14
CA PRO A 123 1.64 11.29 16.15
C PRO A 123 1.81 9.78 16.28
N PHE A 124 0.73 9.00 16.26
CA PHE A 124 0.76 7.60 16.70
C PHE A 124 1.46 6.69 15.68
N ASP A 125 1.31 6.96 14.38
CA ASP A 125 2.02 6.21 13.33
C ASP A 125 3.54 6.38 13.42
N ALA A 126 4.03 7.47 14.04
CA ALA A 126 5.47 7.69 14.24
C ALA A 126 6.11 6.68 15.21
N TRP A 127 5.31 5.92 15.97
CA TRP A 127 5.80 4.86 16.86
C TRP A 127 5.98 3.51 16.16
N ILE A 128 5.43 3.35 14.95
CA ILE A 128 5.57 2.14 14.16
C ILE A 128 6.87 2.24 13.36
N LEU A 129 7.88 1.47 13.77
CA LEU A 129 9.19 1.45 13.10
C LEU A 129 9.01 0.98 11.65
N GLY A 130 9.35 1.85 10.69
CA GLY A 130 9.20 1.60 9.25
C GLY A 130 8.00 2.27 8.57
N ALA A 131 7.04 2.81 9.34
CA ALA A 131 5.93 3.60 8.81
C ALA A 131 6.36 5.08 8.64
N ALA A 132 7.19 5.36 7.64
CA ALA A 132 7.74 6.70 7.42
C ALA A 132 6.70 7.67 6.82
N VAL A 133 5.74 8.14 7.62
CA VAL A 133 4.81 9.21 7.23
C VAL A 133 5.28 10.53 7.87
N ALA A 134 5.62 11.51 7.03
CA ALA A 134 6.25 12.77 7.45
C ALA A 134 5.41 13.57 8.46
N VAL A 135 4.08 13.61 8.31
CA VAL A 135 3.20 14.43 9.15
C VAL A 135 3.09 13.89 10.59
N PRO A 136 2.75 12.61 10.84
CA PRO A 136 2.78 12.02 12.19
C PRO A 136 4.14 12.18 12.89
N LEU A 137 5.25 12.04 12.14
CA LEU A 137 6.59 12.21 12.70
C LEU A 137 6.83 13.65 13.17
N VAL A 138 6.48 14.64 12.36
CA VAL A 138 6.58 16.05 12.74
C VAL A 138 5.72 16.35 13.96
N LEU A 139 4.47 15.88 14.00
CA LEU A 139 3.58 16.05 15.15
C LEU A 139 4.16 15.39 16.41
N ALA A 140 4.76 14.21 16.28
CA ALA A 140 5.40 13.50 17.40
C ALA A 140 6.59 14.29 17.95
N VAL A 141 7.49 14.74 17.08
CA VAL A 141 8.67 15.51 17.46
C VAL A 141 8.29 16.84 18.11
N VAL A 142 7.42 17.62 17.46
CA VAL A 142 6.95 18.91 18.00
C VAL A 142 6.22 18.73 19.33
N GLY A 143 5.38 17.69 19.44
CA GLY A 143 4.68 17.35 20.68
C GLY A 143 5.63 16.98 21.83
N LEU A 144 6.69 16.22 21.54
CA LEU A 144 7.70 15.83 22.53
C LEU A 144 8.57 17.02 22.95
N LEU A 145 9.07 17.81 22.00
CA LEU A 145 9.90 19.00 22.28
C LEU A 145 9.12 20.05 23.09
N SER A 146 7.87 20.32 22.73
CA SER A 146 7.02 21.24 23.49
C SER A 146 6.76 20.78 24.92
N SER A 147 6.89 19.48 25.21
CA SER A 147 6.68 18.91 26.55
C SER A 147 7.75 19.27 27.56
N ILE A 148 8.92 19.71 27.08
CA ILE A 148 10.01 20.24 27.91
C ILE A 148 9.56 21.55 28.61
N PHE A 149 8.80 22.39 27.90
CA PHE A 149 8.35 23.70 28.38
C PHE A 149 6.94 23.67 28.96
N ILE A 150 6.06 22.84 28.41
CA ILE A 150 4.66 22.73 28.82
C ILE A 150 4.35 21.25 29.06
N PRO A 151 4.22 20.78 30.32
CA PRO A 151 3.98 19.38 30.61
C PRO A 151 2.79 18.82 29.83
N GLN A 152 3.01 17.71 29.12
CA GLN A 152 2.00 17.01 28.31
C GLN A 152 1.34 17.91 27.25
N ALA A 153 2.10 18.81 26.62
CA ALA A 153 1.62 19.81 25.66
C ALA A 153 0.66 19.23 24.60
N TYR A 154 1.12 18.24 23.83
CA TYR A 154 0.29 17.56 22.82
C TYR A 154 -0.93 16.83 23.42
N CYS A 155 -0.77 16.01 24.46
CA CYS A 155 -1.92 15.37 25.12
C CYS A 155 -2.98 16.38 25.63
N LYS A 156 -2.56 17.60 26.01
CA LYS A 156 -3.43 18.63 26.56
C LYS A 156 -4.11 19.50 25.48
N TYR A 157 -3.42 19.82 24.40
CA TYR A 157 -3.88 20.80 23.41
C TYR A 157 -3.93 20.30 21.96
N GLY A 158 -3.33 19.14 21.65
CA GLY A 158 -3.24 18.63 20.29
C GLY A 158 -4.03 17.35 20.03
N CYS A 159 -4.18 16.48 21.03
CA CYS A 159 -4.61 15.09 20.84
C CYS A 159 -6.13 14.91 20.59
N PRO A 160 -6.56 14.59 19.35
CA PRO A 160 -7.98 14.41 19.05
C PRO A 160 -8.52 13.06 19.55
N THR A 161 -7.73 11.98 19.60
CA THR A 161 -8.07 10.75 20.32
C THR A 161 -8.35 11.02 21.81
N GLY A 162 -7.54 11.86 22.45
CA GLY A 162 -7.75 12.26 23.85
C GLY A 162 -9.07 13.02 24.04
N ALA A 163 -9.45 13.86 23.05
CA ALA A 163 -10.74 14.54 23.04
C ALA A 163 -11.91 13.57 22.88
N LEU A 164 -11.79 12.56 22.00
CA LEU A 164 -12.79 11.51 21.82
C LEU A 164 -13.01 10.73 23.12
N LEU A 165 -11.94 10.26 23.76
CA LEU A 165 -12.03 9.53 25.03
C LEU A 165 -12.56 10.40 26.18
N LYS A 166 -12.38 11.73 26.11
CA LYS A 166 -12.98 12.69 27.05
C LYS A 166 -14.47 12.93 26.78
N PHE A 167 -14.90 12.80 25.54
CA PHE A 167 -16.29 12.88 25.15
C PHE A 167 -17.09 11.68 25.69
N VAL A 168 -16.54 10.46 25.57
CA VAL A 168 -17.17 9.20 26.03
C VAL A 168 -17.27 9.09 27.57
N ARG A 169 -16.48 9.87 28.31
CA ARG A 169 -16.53 9.90 29.77
C ARG A 169 -17.89 10.40 30.27
N SER A 170 -18.61 9.53 30.99
CA SER A 170 -19.86 9.88 31.70
C SER A 170 -19.59 10.98 32.73
N ASN A 171 -20.40 12.05 32.70
CA ASN A 171 -20.16 13.22 33.53
C ASN A 171 -21.35 13.70 34.39
N ASN A 172 -22.54 13.05 34.39
CA ASN A 172 -23.50 13.22 35.50
C ASN A 172 -24.76 12.33 35.48
N GLN A 173 -25.33 12.20 36.69
CA GLN A 173 -26.65 11.66 37.05
C GLN A 173 -27.77 12.71 36.89
N LEU A 174 -27.96 13.29 35.70
CA LEU A 174 -29.08 14.22 35.46
C LEU A 174 -29.96 13.66 34.35
N GLU A 175 -31.28 13.64 34.56
CA GLU A 175 -32.30 13.22 33.59
C GLU A 175 -32.44 14.15 32.38
N THR A 176 -31.54 15.14 32.21
CA THR A 176 -31.62 16.15 31.15
C THR A 176 -30.44 16.06 30.20
N TRP A 177 -30.71 16.28 28.91
CA TRP A 177 -29.71 16.25 27.84
C TRP A 177 -28.67 17.36 28.03
N SER A 178 -27.41 16.97 28.11
CA SER A 178 -26.27 17.88 28.18
C SER A 178 -25.92 18.45 26.80
N ARG A 179 -25.14 19.54 26.76
CA ARG A 179 -24.61 20.10 25.50
C ARG A 179 -23.82 19.09 24.66
N ARG A 180 -23.29 18.01 25.27
CA ARG A 180 -22.60 16.93 24.56
C ARG A 180 -23.58 16.01 23.85
N ASP A 181 -24.74 15.76 24.43
CA ASP A 181 -25.77 14.89 23.87
C ASP A 181 -26.39 15.53 22.63
N TYR A 182 -26.62 16.84 22.65
CA TYR A 182 -27.02 17.60 21.45
C TYR A 182 -25.95 17.57 20.35
N ALA A 183 -24.66 17.63 20.71
CA ALA A 183 -23.57 17.53 19.74
C ALA A 183 -23.49 16.11 19.12
N ALA A 184 -23.66 15.06 19.93
CA ALA A 184 -23.71 13.68 19.45
C ALA A 184 -24.92 13.45 18.52
N LEU A 185 -26.11 13.93 18.92
CA LEU A 185 -27.31 13.86 18.09
C LEU A 185 -27.11 14.59 16.76
N GLY A 186 -26.52 15.80 16.79
CA GLY A 186 -26.19 16.55 15.57
C GLY A 186 -25.26 15.78 14.64
N LEU A 187 -24.20 15.16 15.16
CA LEU A 187 -23.28 14.33 14.36
C LEU A 187 -23.97 13.10 13.78
N LEU A 188 -24.87 12.46 14.54
CA LEU A 188 -25.69 11.34 14.05
C LEU A 188 -26.66 11.78 12.95
N CYS A 189 -27.32 12.93 13.10
CA CYS A 189 -28.19 13.49 12.08
C CYS A 189 -27.43 13.85 10.80
N VAL A 190 -26.23 14.44 10.90
CA VAL A 190 -25.37 14.73 9.75
C VAL A 190 -24.90 13.44 9.07
N GLY A 191 -24.50 12.44 9.85
CA GLY A 191 -24.16 11.11 9.34
C GLY A 191 -25.33 10.46 8.61
N ALA A 192 -26.52 10.48 9.22
CA ALA A 192 -27.75 9.98 8.62
C ALA A 192 -28.10 10.74 7.33
N LEU A 193 -28.05 12.06 7.32
CA LEU A 193 -28.32 12.86 6.11
C LEU A 193 -27.32 12.58 4.98
N ILE A 194 -26.07 12.23 5.27
CA ILE A 194 -25.09 11.87 4.24
C ILE A 194 -25.28 10.42 3.76
N VAL A 195 -25.67 9.51 4.65
CA VAL A 195 -25.99 8.12 4.28
C VAL A 195 -27.28 8.05 3.47
N PHE A 196 -28.33 8.76 3.89
CA PHE A 196 -29.66 8.75 3.27
C PHE A 196 -29.82 9.80 2.15
N GLY A 197 -28.98 10.84 2.12
CA GLY A 197 -29.00 11.91 1.11
C GLY A 197 -27.99 11.74 -0.02
N ARG A 198 -27.09 10.75 0.05
CA ARG A 198 -26.46 10.23 -1.15
C ARG A 198 -27.57 9.60 -2.00
N PRO A 199 -27.65 9.88 -3.32
CA PRO A 199 -28.49 9.04 -4.16
C PRO A 199 -28.07 7.62 -3.85
N LEU A 200 -29.03 6.80 -3.44
CA LEU A 200 -28.83 5.36 -3.42
C LEU A 200 -28.27 5.07 -4.81
N VAL A 201 -26.99 4.73 -4.90
CA VAL A 201 -26.55 3.87 -5.99
C VAL A 201 -27.43 2.65 -5.76
N THR A 202 -28.55 2.62 -6.47
CA THR A 202 -29.51 1.55 -6.33
C THR A 202 -28.71 0.28 -6.57
N PRO A 203 -28.80 -0.71 -5.66
CA PRO A 203 -28.15 -2.00 -5.86
C PRO A 203 -28.41 -2.53 -7.27
N ALA A 204 -29.53 -2.17 -7.91
CA ALA A 204 -29.89 -2.48 -9.29
C ALA A 204 -28.79 -2.35 -10.36
N GLU A 205 -27.85 -1.41 -10.28
CA GLU A 205 -26.74 -1.33 -11.26
C GLU A 205 -25.53 -2.21 -10.90
N ALA A 206 -25.38 -2.62 -9.63
CA ALA A 206 -24.35 -3.57 -9.17
C ALA A 206 -24.87 -5.03 -9.12
N THR A 207 -26.17 -5.22 -8.87
CA THR A 207 -26.81 -6.54 -8.68
C THR A 207 -27.24 -7.20 -9.98
N ALA A 208 -27.33 -6.47 -11.10
CA ALA A 208 -27.57 -7.10 -12.40
C ALA A 208 -26.36 -7.95 -12.86
N ALA A 209 -25.14 -7.58 -12.45
CA ALA A 209 -23.91 -8.30 -12.78
C ALA A 209 -23.55 -9.36 -11.71
N GLU A 210 -23.70 -9.09 -10.41
CA GLU A 210 -23.31 -10.05 -9.35
C GLU A 210 -24.07 -11.40 -9.33
N GLY A 211 -25.16 -11.55 -10.10
CA GLY A 211 -25.90 -12.81 -10.22
C GLY A 211 -25.51 -13.71 -11.39
N LEU A 212 -24.65 -13.26 -12.30
CA LEU A 212 -24.19 -14.08 -13.43
C LEU A 212 -23.06 -15.02 -12.98
N PRO A 213 -23.08 -16.30 -13.41
CA PRO A 213 -22.01 -17.22 -13.07
C PRO A 213 -20.68 -16.71 -13.64
N ILE A 214 -19.62 -16.93 -12.87
CA ILE A 214 -18.25 -16.61 -13.28
C ILE A 214 -17.64 -17.89 -13.83
N THR A 215 -17.18 -17.85 -15.07
CA THR A 215 -16.30 -18.88 -15.61
C THR A 215 -14.86 -18.45 -15.39
N GLU A 216 -14.08 -19.35 -14.82
CA GLU A 216 -12.68 -19.13 -14.49
C GLU A 216 -11.81 -20.07 -15.33
N MET A 217 -10.75 -19.52 -15.92
CA MET A 217 -9.78 -20.23 -16.75
C MET A 217 -8.39 -19.97 -16.19
N HIS A 218 -7.53 -20.99 -16.23
CA HIS A 218 -6.16 -20.90 -15.75
C HIS A 218 -5.17 -21.52 -16.73
N GLY A 219 -3.92 -21.08 -16.66
CA GLY A 219 -2.80 -21.72 -17.32
C GLY A 219 -1.47 -21.19 -16.80
N GLY A 220 -0.37 -21.66 -17.41
CA GLY A 220 0.99 -21.23 -17.08
C GLY A 220 1.64 -20.47 -18.23
N ALA A 221 2.41 -19.44 -17.90
CA ALA A 221 3.22 -18.66 -18.83
C ALA A 221 4.22 -17.77 -18.09
N PHE A 222 5.29 -17.32 -18.76
CA PHE A 222 6.29 -16.40 -18.18
C PHE A 222 6.95 -16.87 -16.88
N GLY A 223 6.91 -18.18 -16.58
CA GLY A 223 7.31 -18.66 -15.26
C GLY A 223 6.32 -18.28 -14.15
N THR A 224 5.04 -18.26 -14.46
CA THR A 224 4.00 -18.03 -13.47
C THR A 224 2.69 -18.58 -13.99
N THR A 225 1.61 -18.28 -13.29
CA THR A 225 0.25 -18.61 -13.69
C THR A 225 -0.47 -17.38 -14.22
N TRP A 226 -1.46 -17.62 -15.06
CA TRP A 226 -2.46 -16.63 -15.39
C TRP A 226 -3.85 -17.17 -15.05
N THR A 227 -4.75 -16.25 -14.71
CA THR A 227 -6.16 -16.52 -14.41
C THR A 227 -7.04 -15.52 -15.15
N VAL A 228 -8.06 -16.00 -15.85
CA VAL A 228 -9.07 -15.16 -16.50
C VAL A 228 -10.45 -15.54 -15.98
N LYS A 229 -11.15 -14.56 -15.40
CA LYS A 229 -12.52 -14.67 -14.91
C LYS A 229 -13.43 -13.86 -15.81
N ILE A 230 -14.49 -14.48 -16.31
CA ILE A 230 -15.48 -13.82 -17.15
C ILE A 230 -16.84 -14.03 -16.52
N ARG A 231 -17.59 -12.94 -16.38
CA ARG A 231 -18.95 -12.97 -15.87
C ARG A 231 -19.93 -13.12 -17.03
N GLY A 232 -20.66 -14.23 -17.10
CA GLY A 232 -21.61 -14.52 -18.17
C GLY A 232 -21.74 -16.00 -18.50
N THR A 233 -22.64 -16.33 -19.42
CA THR A 233 -22.90 -17.71 -19.90
C THR A 233 -22.95 -17.75 -21.43
N GLY A 234 -23.00 -18.96 -21.99
CA GLY A 234 -23.32 -19.16 -23.40
C GLY A 234 -22.15 -19.03 -24.38
N PHE A 235 -20.90 -19.03 -23.89
CA PHE A 235 -19.70 -19.06 -24.72
C PHE A 235 -18.91 -20.36 -24.53
N ALA A 236 -18.12 -20.73 -25.54
CA ALA A 236 -17.31 -21.93 -25.52
C ALA A 236 -15.99 -21.69 -24.76
N ALA A 237 -16.02 -21.85 -23.44
CA ALA A 237 -14.86 -21.60 -22.56
C ALA A 237 -13.58 -22.34 -22.99
N ASP A 238 -13.69 -23.57 -23.50
CA ASP A 238 -12.53 -24.34 -23.97
C ASP A 238 -11.89 -23.80 -25.26
N LEU A 239 -12.67 -23.15 -26.12
CA LEU A 239 -12.14 -22.47 -27.31
C LEU A 239 -11.44 -21.18 -26.90
N LEU A 240 -12.11 -20.37 -26.08
CA LEU A 240 -11.56 -19.11 -25.59
C LEU A 240 -10.28 -19.33 -24.78
N LYS A 241 -10.25 -20.36 -23.91
CA LYS A 241 -9.05 -20.75 -23.18
C LYS A 241 -7.87 -21.04 -24.11
N ARG A 242 -8.11 -21.77 -25.21
CA ARG A 242 -7.06 -22.09 -26.20
C ARG A 242 -6.57 -20.84 -26.92
N ASP A 243 -7.47 -19.91 -27.23
CA ASP A 243 -7.11 -18.63 -27.86
C ASP A 243 -6.23 -17.78 -26.93
N ILE A 244 -6.59 -17.70 -25.63
CA ILE A 244 -5.80 -17.05 -24.59
C ILE A 244 -4.42 -17.71 -24.46
N GLU A 245 -4.38 -19.04 -24.32
CA GLU A 245 -3.12 -19.79 -24.24
C GLU A 245 -2.24 -19.55 -25.48
N SER A 246 -2.84 -19.50 -26.67
CA SER A 246 -2.11 -19.25 -27.90
C SER A 246 -1.51 -17.83 -27.93
N GLU A 247 -2.27 -16.80 -27.53
CA GLU A 247 -1.77 -15.43 -27.53
C GLU A 247 -0.67 -15.22 -26.48
N VAL A 248 -0.86 -15.75 -25.27
CA VAL A 248 0.14 -15.67 -24.21
C VAL A 248 1.44 -16.40 -24.61
N ASN A 249 1.33 -17.61 -25.16
CA ASN A 249 2.49 -18.36 -25.66
C ASN A 249 3.19 -17.66 -26.83
N ARG A 250 2.44 -16.99 -27.71
CA ARG A 250 3.00 -16.20 -28.82
C ARG A 250 3.83 -15.02 -28.28
N ILE A 251 3.28 -14.28 -27.31
CA ILE A 251 3.96 -13.14 -26.65
C ILE A 251 5.25 -13.62 -26.00
N GLU A 252 5.18 -14.66 -25.17
CA GLU A 252 6.35 -15.20 -24.49
C GLU A 252 7.40 -15.67 -25.49
N SER A 253 7.02 -16.47 -26.49
CA SER A 253 7.93 -17.01 -27.50
C SER A 253 8.58 -15.92 -28.36
N SER A 254 7.85 -14.84 -28.64
CA SER A 254 8.34 -13.77 -29.52
C SER A 254 9.18 -12.73 -28.78
N LEU A 255 8.93 -12.47 -27.50
CA LEU A 255 9.48 -11.29 -26.81
C LEU A 255 10.28 -11.60 -25.55
N SER A 256 10.10 -12.77 -24.93
CA SER A 256 10.78 -13.08 -23.68
C SER A 256 12.24 -13.43 -23.91
N HIS A 257 13.14 -12.77 -23.19
CA HIS A 257 14.58 -13.08 -23.24
C HIS A 257 14.93 -14.49 -22.73
N TRP A 258 13.98 -15.19 -22.10
CA TRP A 258 14.08 -16.61 -21.74
C TRP A 258 13.92 -17.55 -22.93
N ARG A 259 13.31 -17.08 -24.02
CA ARG A 259 13.06 -17.84 -25.25
C ARG A 259 14.16 -17.50 -26.25
N LYS A 260 15.04 -18.47 -26.50
CA LYS A 260 16.23 -18.33 -27.36
C LYS A 260 15.91 -17.80 -28.77
N THR A 261 14.70 -18.04 -29.26
CA THR A 261 14.20 -17.64 -30.58
C THR A 261 13.43 -16.32 -30.58
N SER A 262 13.40 -15.59 -29.45
CA SER A 262 12.72 -14.31 -29.36
C SER A 262 13.55 -13.19 -29.99
N VAL A 263 12.88 -12.15 -30.50
CA VAL A 263 13.57 -10.97 -31.04
C VAL A 263 14.42 -10.26 -29.98
N THR A 264 14.01 -10.34 -28.71
CA THR A 264 14.77 -9.80 -27.57
C THR A 264 16.04 -10.60 -27.32
N SER A 265 15.98 -11.93 -27.39
CA SER A 265 17.17 -12.78 -27.29
C SER A 265 18.12 -12.58 -28.46
N ASP A 266 17.60 -12.38 -29.68
CA ASP A 266 18.41 -12.04 -30.85
C ASP A 266 19.14 -10.70 -30.66
N PHE A 267 18.44 -9.67 -30.16
CA PHE A 267 19.05 -8.37 -29.84
C PHE A 267 20.12 -8.47 -28.73
N ASN A 268 19.86 -9.27 -27.69
CA ASN A 268 20.81 -9.47 -26.59
C ASN A 268 22.08 -10.19 -27.04
N GLN A 269 21.97 -11.13 -27.99
CA GLN A 269 23.10 -11.90 -28.53
C GLN A 269 23.89 -11.14 -29.60
N LEU A 270 23.38 -10.00 -30.10
CA LEU A 270 24.05 -9.24 -31.15
C LEU A 270 25.38 -8.66 -30.66
N GLU A 271 26.49 -9.14 -31.21
CA GLU A 271 27.85 -8.60 -31.00
C GLU A 271 28.11 -7.41 -31.96
N SER A 272 27.20 -6.43 -31.95
CA SER A 272 27.28 -5.25 -32.81
C SER A 272 26.55 -4.05 -32.20
N THR A 273 27.03 -2.86 -32.57
CA THR A 273 26.39 -1.57 -32.25
C THR A 273 25.64 -0.97 -33.44
N GLN A 274 25.47 -1.74 -34.52
CA GLN A 274 24.63 -1.36 -35.65
C GLN A 274 23.15 -1.51 -35.32
N PRO A 275 22.25 -0.71 -35.93
CA PRO A 275 20.81 -0.89 -35.77
C PRO A 275 20.35 -2.28 -36.21
N MET A 276 19.51 -2.91 -35.40
CA MET A 276 18.83 -4.18 -35.69
C MET A 276 17.36 -3.91 -35.99
N GLY A 277 16.82 -4.50 -37.06
CA GLY A 277 15.39 -4.47 -37.33
C GLY A 277 14.60 -5.24 -36.27
N ILE A 278 13.52 -4.64 -35.78
CA ILE A 278 12.63 -5.24 -34.77
C ILE A 278 11.18 -5.20 -35.23
N ASN A 279 10.33 -6.01 -34.60
CA ASN A 279 8.90 -5.97 -34.87
C ASN A 279 8.24 -4.76 -34.17
N GLN A 280 7.04 -4.39 -34.62
CA GLN A 280 6.28 -3.26 -34.08
C GLN A 280 5.94 -3.43 -32.60
N GLU A 281 5.76 -4.67 -32.15
CA GLU A 281 5.40 -5.02 -30.77
C GLU A 281 6.53 -4.67 -29.80
N LEU A 282 7.74 -5.15 -30.09
CA LEU A 282 8.94 -4.81 -29.34
C LEU A 282 9.22 -3.30 -29.41
N ALA A 283 9.04 -2.65 -30.57
CA ALA A 283 9.27 -1.22 -30.70
C ALA A 283 8.36 -0.39 -29.77
N LYS A 284 7.08 -0.76 -29.68
CA LYS A 284 6.11 -0.11 -28.77
C LYS A 284 6.45 -0.34 -27.30
N LEU A 285 6.82 -1.57 -26.95
CA LEU A 285 7.24 -1.90 -25.58
C LEU A 285 8.50 -1.14 -25.19
N VAL A 286 9.53 -1.13 -26.04
CA VAL A 286 10.75 -0.35 -25.80
C VAL A 286 10.42 1.14 -25.65
N ALA A 287 9.60 1.72 -26.54
CA ALA A 287 9.19 3.12 -26.42
C ALA A 287 8.48 3.42 -25.10
N PHE A 288 7.60 2.53 -24.64
CA PHE A 288 6.92 2.67 -23.35
C PHE A 288 7.91 2.59 -22.18
N THR A 289 8.81 1.60 -22.19
CA THR A 289 9.81 1.42 -21.14
C THR A 289 10.82 2.57 -21.08
N GLN A 290 11.21 3.16 -22.22
CA GLN A 290 12.08 4.34 -22.23
C GLN A 290 11.42 5.56 -21.58
N LYS A 291 10.11 5.77 -21.82
CA LYS A 291 9.34 6.82 -21.12
C LYS A 291 9.29 6.57 -19.61
N LEU A 292 9.16 5.32 -19.18
CA LEU A 292 9.22 4.96 -17.76
C LEU A 292 10.60 5.20 -17.16
N SER A 293 11.67 4.81 -17.85
CA SER A 293 13.03 5.08 -17.43
C SER A 293 13.30 6.58 -17.27
N GLU A 294 12.88 7.38 -18.24
CA GLU A 294 12.99 8.85 -18.17
C GLU A 294 12.16 9.43 -17.01
N ALA A 295 10.90 9.02 -16.87
CA ALA A 295 10.01 9.52 -15.81
C ALA A 295 10.45 9.13 -14.39
N THR A 296 11.30 8.11 -14.26
CA THR A 296 11.81 7.60 -12.98
C THR A 296 13.29 7.91 -12.76
N ASP A 297 13.90 8.73 -13.62
CA ASP A 297 15.33 9.09 -13.58
C ASP A 297 16.24 7.83 -13.52
N GLY A 298 15.91 6.84 -14.35
CA GLY A 298 16.63 5.57 -14.45
C GLY A 298 16.36 4.57 -13.31
N ALA A 299 15.47 4.86 -12.36
CA ALA A 299 15.11 3.89 -11.32
C ALA A 299 14.39 2.65 -11.90
N TYR A 300 13.64 2.82 -12.98
CA TYR A 300 13.19 1.74 -13.85
C TYR A 300 14.11 1.64 -15.07
N ASP A 301 14.70 0.47 -15.33
CA ASP A 301 15.60 0.28 -16.48
C ASP A 301 15.52 -1.18 -16.96
N ILE A 302 15.10 -1.40 -18.21
CA ILE A 302 15.02 -2.75 -18.82
C ILE A 302 16.40 -3.29 -19.22
N THR A 303 17.46 -2.49 -19.16
CA THR A 303 18.83 -2.91 -19.53
C THR A 303 19.58 -3.59 -18.39
N VAL A 304 18.93 -3.79 -17.24
CA VAL A 304 19.49 -4.44 -16.02
C VAL A 304 19.71 -5.94 -16.17
N ALA A 305 19.41 -6.53 -17.33
CA ALA A 305 19.54 -7.96 -17.58
C ALA A 305 20.91 -8.57 -17.18
N PRO A 306 22.07 -7.90 -17.39
CA PRO A 306 23.37 -8.42 -16.93
C PRO A 306 23.46 -8.54 -15.40
N LEU A 307 22.85 -7.61 -14.66
CA LEU A 307 22.79 -7.67 -13.19
C LEU A 307 21.82 -8.76 -12.74
N VAL A 308 20.60 -8.78 -13.30
CA VAL A 308 19.58 -9.81 -13.03
C VAL A 308 20.15 -11.22 -13.21
N SER A 309 20.85 -11.44 -14.32
CA SER A 309 21.49 -12.71 -14.64
C SER A 309 22.60 -13.07 -13.66
N ALA A 310 23.44 -12.11 -13.26
CA ALA A 310 24.51 -12.34 -12.29
C ALA A 310 23.98 -12.73 -10.89
N TRP A 311 22.78 -12.27 -10.53
CA TRP A 311 22.08 -12.69 -9.31
C TRP A 311 21.33 -14.03 -9.45
N GLY A 312 21.37 -14.67 -10.62
CA GLY A 312 20.73 -15.97 -10.87
C GLY A 312 19.23 -15.87 -11.18
N TYR A 313 18.76 -14.71 -11.61
CA TYR A 313 17.36 -14.49 -12.00
C TYR A 313 17.16 -14.36 -13.51
N GLY A 314 18.20 -14.69 -14.29
CA GLY A 314 18.13 -14.73 -15.75
C GLY A 314 18.17 -16.17 -16.29
N PRO A 315 18.22 -16.34 -17.62
CA PRO A 315 18.15 -17.64 -18.30
C PRO A 315 19.26 -18.64 -17.93
N ALA A 316 20.37 -18.15 -17.37
CA ALA A 316 21.48 -18.97 -16.87
C ALA A 316 21.14 -19.77 -15.60
N GLY A 317 20.01 -19.48 -14.94
CA GLY A 317 19.50 -20.25 -13.80
C GLY A 317 19.95 -19.74 -12.42
N SER A 318 19.37 -20.35 -11.37
CA SER A 318 19.33 -19.83 -10.00
C SER A 318 20.46 -20.28 -9.06
N ASN A 319 21.35 -21.18 -9.50
CA ASN A 319 22.40 -21.77 -8.66
C ASN A 319 23.74 -21.01 -8.75
N LEU A 320 23.70 -19.69 -8.94
CA LEU A 320 24.89 -18.86 -8.99
C LEU A 320 25.27 -18.34 -7.59
N PRO A 321 26.57 -18.31 -7.24
CA PRO A 321 27.03 -17.61 -6.05
C PRO A 321 26.75 -16.11 -6.18
N SER A 322 26.61 -15.41 -5.05
CA SER A 322 26.45 -13.95 -5.06
C SER A 322 27.63 -13.30 -5.80
N PRO A 323 27.38 -12.34 -6.71
CA PRO A 323 28.44 -11.66 -7.43
C PRO A 323 29.29 -10.82 -6.47
N SER A 324 30.60 -10.77 -6.70
CA SER A 324 31.49 -9.90 -5.93
C SER A 324 31.22 -8.41 -6.23
N PRO A 325 31.56 -7.48 -5.32
CA PRO A 325 31.44 -6.05 -5.57
C PRO A 325 32.14 -5.58 -6.85
N GLU A 326 33.29 -6.17 -7.19
CA GLU A 326 34.03 -5.89 -8.41
C GLU A 326 33.25 -6.35 -9.64
N LYS A 327 32.63 -7.53 -9.57
CA LYS A 327 31.78 -8.05 -10.65
C LYS A 327 30.55 -7.17 -10.86
N ILE A 328 29.90 -6.72 -9.78
CA ILE A 328 28.77 -5.78 -9.85
C ILE A 328 29.21 -4.47 -10.52
N SER A 329 30.35 -3.92 -10.10
CA SER A 329 30.91 -2.68 -10.67
C SER A 329 31.25 -2.80 -12.16
N GLN A 330 31.68 -3.98 -12.62
CA GLN A 330 31.90 -4.26 -14.04
C GLN A 330 30.58 -4.33 -14.82
N LEU A 331 29.56 -5.00 -14.28
CA LEU A 331 28.26 -5.17 -14.92
C LEU A 331 27.49 -3.85 -15.00
N LEU A 332 27.60 -2.99 -13.99
CA LEU A 332 26.98 -1.65 -13.99
C LEU A 332 27.43 -0.80 -15.19
N ARG A 333 28.64 -1.02 -15.72
CA ARG A 333 29.09 -0.32 -16.94
C ARG A 333 28.37 -0.77 -18.21
N GLN A 334 27.70 -1.92 -18.20
CA GLN A 334 26.95 -2.48 -19.32
C GLN A 334 25.47 -2.06 -19.29
N VAL A 335 24.97 -1.65 -18.12
CA VAL A 335 23.59 -1.19 -17.87
C VAL A 335 23.48 0.30 -18.15
N GLY A 336 22.32 0.74 -18.64
CA GLY A 336 21.97 2.14 -18.84
C GLY A 336 20.97 2.28 -19.99
N TRP A 337 19.74 2.67 -19.68
CA TRP A 337 18.69 2.93 -20.67
C TRP A 337 19.08 3.99 -21.72
N GLU A 338 19.99 4.93 -21.40
CA GLU A 338 20.47 5.95 -22.35
C GLU A 338 21.34 5.36 -23.47
N LYS A 339 21.86 4.13 -23.27
CA LYS A 339 22.64 3.40 -24.27
C LYS A 339 21.77 2.72 -25.31
N LEU A 340 20.45 2.76 -25.15
CA LEU A 340 19.47 2.22 -26.07
C LEU A 340 18.89 3.33 -26.94
N THR A 341 18.93 3.17 -28.26
CA THR A 341 18.33 4.11 -29.21
C THR A 341 17.28 3.38 -30.04
N LEU A 342 16.03 3.82 -29.94
CA LEU A 342 14.92 3.33 -30.73
C LEU A 342 14.62 4.31 -31.88
N ASP A 343 14.61 3.81 -33.11
CA ASP A 343 14.03 4.49 -34.26
C ASP A 343 12.66 3.85 -34.55
N LEU A 344 11.60 4.51 -34.07
CA LEU A 344 10.24 4.00 -34.18
C LEU A 344 9.72 4.00 -35.64
N PRO A 345 9.94 5.05 -36.48
CA PRO A 345 9.60 4.99 -37.90
C PRO A 345 10.30 3.88 -38.69
N ALA A 346 11.60 3.66 -38.44
CA ALA A 346 12.36 2.63 -39.14
C ALA A 346 12.19 1.22 -38.52
N LEU A 347 11.55 1.12 -37.35
CA LEU A 347 11.46 -0.09 -36.52
C LEU A 347 12.84 -0.71 -36.29
N THR A 348 13.81 0.11 -35.89
CA THR A 348 15.15 -0.36 -35.56
C THR A 348 15.54 -0.04 -34.12
N LEU A 349 16.30 -0.93 -33.51
CA LEU A 349 16.83 -0.79 -32.17
C LEU A 349 18.35 -0.89 -32.21
N ARG A 350 19.01 0.02 -31.51
CA ARG A 350 20.47 0.10 -31.46
C ARG A 350 20.96 0.20 -30.03
N LYS A 351 22.05 -0.49 -29.72
CA LYS A 351 22.80 -0.35 -28.47
C LYS A 351 24.17 0.30 -28.72
N SER A 352 24.60 1.19 -27.83
CA SER A 352 25.92 1.83 -27.91
C SER A 352 27.04 1.01 -27.26
N ASP A 353 26.70 0.04 -26.40
CA ASP A 353 27.59 -1.00 -25.87
C ASP A 353 27.04 -2.37 -26.32
N GLU A 354 27.86 -3.19 -26.98
CA GLU A 354 27.46 -4.51 -27.49
C GLU A 354 27.01 -5.48 -26.38
N ARG A 355 27.49 -5.25 -25.14
CA ARG A 355 27.18 -6.09 -23.96
C ARG A 355 25.86 -5.71 -23.31
N LEU A 356 25.23 -4.60 -23.72
CA LEU A 356 23.91 -4.24 -23.25
C LEU A 356 22.90 -5.33 -23.61
N SER A 357 22.08 -5.71 -22.64
CA SER A 357 21.06 -6.74 -22.78
C SER A 357 19.76 -6.28 -22.13
N LEU A 358 18.64 -6.61 -22.74
CA LEU A 358 17.29 -6.26 -22.32
C LEU A 358 16.65 -7.39 -21.51
N ASP A 359 15.95 -6.99 -20.45
CA ASP A 359 15.03 -7.79 -19.67
C ASP A 359 13.66 -7.08 -19.67
N LEU A 360 12.70 -7.67 -20.37
CA LEU A 360 11.32 -7.18 -20.47
C LEU A 360 10.38 -7.82 -19.44
N GLY A 361 10.89 -8.60 -18.48
CA GLY A 361 10.06 -9.32 -17.51
C GLY A 361 9.14 -8.41 -16.69
N SER A 362 9.58 -7.18 -16.43
CA SER A 362 8.82 -6.16 -15.69
C SER A 362 7.65 -5.53 -16.47
N VAL A 363 7.53 -5.78 -17.77
CA VAL A 363 6.48 -5.19 -18.63
C VAL A 363 5.67 -6.25 -19.38
N LEU A 364 6.23 -7.43 -19.65
CA LEU A 364 5.57 -8.45 -20.48
C LEU A 364 4.29 -9.02 -19.87
N GLN A 365 4.20 -9.13 -18.54
CA GLN A 365 3.00 -9.65 -17.86
C GLN A 365 1.82 -8.69 -18.01
N GLY A 366 2.00 -7.42 -17.68
CA GLY A 366 0.96 -6.39 -17.91
C GLY A 366 0.63 -6.21 -19.40
N TYR A 367 1.61 -6.35 -20.30
CA TYR A 367 1.34 -6.38 -21.73
C TYR A 367 0.48 -7.60 -22.13
N ALA A 368 0.70 -8.77 -21.53
CA ALA A 368 -0.15 -9.93 -21.77
C ALA A 368 -1.59 -9.68 -21.30
N ASP A 369 -1.80 -9.01 -20.16
CA ASP A 369 -3.13 -8.58 -19.71
C ASP A 369 -3.83 -7.72 -20.76
N ASP A 370 -3.15 -6.70 -21.29
CA ASP A 370 -3.69 -5.82 -22.34
C ASP A 370 -4.10 -6.61 -23.60
N ARG A 371 -3.30 -7.61 -23.98
CA ARG A 371 -3.56 -8.45 -25.15
C ARG A 371 -4.71 -9.42 -24.96
N ILE A 372 -4.81 -10.02 -23.77
CA ILE A 372 -5.96 -10.85 -23.39
C ILE A 372 -7.22 -9.98 -23.36
N ALA A 373 -7.18 -8.79 -22.77
CA ALA A 373 -8.32 -7.88 -22.71
C ALA A 373 -8.80 -7.49 -24.12
N ALA A 374 -7.87 -7.17 -25.03
CA ALA A 374 -8.20 -6.88 -26.42
C ALA A 374 -8.86 -8.07 -27.13
N LEU A 375 -8.37 -9.29 -26.90
CA LEU A 375 -8.95 -10.53 -27.44
C LEU A 375 -10.37 -10.75 -26.90
N LEU A 376 -10.57 -10.60 -25.59
CA LEU A 376 -11.87 -10.76 -24.95
C LEU A 376 -12.89 -9.75 -25.48
N HIS A 377 -12.49 -8.48 -25.63
CA HIS A 377 -13.34 -7.45 -26.23
C HIS A 377 -13.71 -7.76 -27.69
N GLN A 378 -12.77 -8.27 -28.50
CA GLN A 378 -13.06 -8.68 -29.87
C GLN A 378 -14.06 -9.83 -29.95
N GLN A 379 -14.07 -10.70 -28.94
CA GLN A 379 -15.04 -11.81 -28.82
C GLN A 379 -16.35 -11.41 -28.11
N GLY A 380 -16.54 -10.12 -27.80
CA GLY A 380 -17.78 -9.58 -27.22
C GLY A 380 -17.88 -9.72 -25.70
N HIS A 381 -16.80 -10.07 -25.02
CA HIS A 381 -16.74 -10.07 -23.56
C HIS A 381 -16.37 -8.67 -23.05
N HIS A 382 -17.16 -8.16 -22.11
CA HIS A 382 -17.00 -6.80 -21.55
C HIS A 382 -16.99 -6.77 -20.02
N ASP A 383 -17.11 -7.92 -19.36
CA ASP A 383 -17.07 -8.03 -17.90
C ASP A 383 -16.17 -9.19 -17.49
N PHE A 384 -14.91 -8.86 -17.20
CA PHE A 384 -13.86 -9.83 -16.92
C PHE A 384 -12.77 -9.27 -15.99
N LEU A 385 -12.07 -10.18 -15.31
CA LEU A 385 -10.86 -9.92 -14.55
C LEU A 385 -9.75 -10.85 -15.07
N ILE A 386 -8.62 -10.26 -15.43
CA ILE A 386 -7.42 -10.96 -15.89
C ILE A 386 -6.36 -10.79 -14.81
N GLU A 387 -5.62 -11.86 -14.54
CA GLU A 387 -4.45 -11.88 -13.70
C GLU A 387 -3.31 -12.62 -14.41
N VAL A 388 -2.13 -12.00 -14.52
CA VAL A 388 -0.91 -12.65 -15.03
C VAL A 388 0.24 -12.34 -14.08
N GLY A 389 0.68 -13.31 -13.28
CA GLY A 389 1.85 -13.14 -12.40
C GLY A 389 1.67 -12.15 -11.25
N GLY A 390 0.42 -11.82 -10.89
CA GLY A 390 0.07 -10.79 -9.92
C GLY A 390 -0.30 -9.44 -10.53
N GLU A 391 -0.06 -9.23 -11.82
CA GLU A 391 -0.61 -8.12 -12.60
C GLU A 391 -2.11 -8.34 -12.78
N LEU A 392 -2.93 -7.30 -12.62
CA LEU A 392 -4.39 -7.39 -12.69
C LEU A 392 -4.96 -6.38 -13.69
N LEU A 393 -5.93 -6.80 -14.50
CA LEU A 393 -6.74 -5.93 -15.35
C LEU A 393 -8.21 -6.30 -15.25
N ALA A 394 -9.04 -5.34 -14.85
CA ALA A 394 -10.49 -5.49 -14.76
C ALA A 394 -11.22 -4.68 -15.83
N SER A 395 -12.16 -5.31 -16.53
CA SER A 395 -13.22 -4.66 -17.30
C SER A 395 -14.56 -4.95 -16.63
N GLY A 396 -15.36 -3.91 -16.42
CA GLY A 396 -16.46 -3.94 -15.46
C GLY A 396 -15.95 -3.76 -14.03
N SER A 397 -16.81 -4.10 -13.05
CA SER A 397 -16.52 -3.89 -11.63
C SER A 397 -16.15 -5.20 -10.94
N TRP A 398 -14.93 -5.27 -10.41
CA TRP A 398 -14.36 -6.47 -9.79
C TRP A 398 -13.74 -6.16 -8.43
N HIS A 399 -14.02 -7.00 -7.44
CA HIS A 399 -13.35 -6.96 -6.15
C HIS A 399 -12.03 -7.74 -6.24
N VAL A 400 -10.92 -7.09 -5.92
CA VAL A 400 -9.59 -7.71 -5.86
C VAL A 400 -8.99 -7.51 -4.47
N GLY A 401 -8.24 -8.51 -4.01
CA GLY A 401 -7.54 -8.45 -2.73
C GLY A 401 -6.08 -8.05 -2.94
N ILE A 402 -5.58 -7.15 -2.10
CA ILE A 402 -4.15 -6.86 -1.99
C ILE A 402 -3.57 -7.78 -0.93
N GLU A 403 -2.65 -8.67 -1.32
CA GLU A 403 -2.00 -9.63 -0.42
C GLU A 403 -1.12 -8.91 0.63
N ASP A 404 -1.05 -9.50 1.82
CA ASP A 404 -0.08 -9.09 2.84
C ASP A 404 1.32 -9.65 2.52
N PRO A 405 2.32 -8.77 2.28
CA PRO A 405 3.68 -9.20 1.97
C PRO A 405 4.35 -9.98 3.11
N PHE A 406 3.86 -9.86 4.34
CA PHE A 406 4.40 -10.58 5.50
C PHE A 406 3.53 -11.77 5.92
N ASN A 407 2.37 -11.95 5.29
CA ASN A 407 1.46 -13.05 5.53
C ASN A 407 0.81 -13.53 4.22
N PRO A 408 1.38 -14.55 3.55
CA PRO A 408 0.90 -15.05 2.25
C PRO A 408 -0.55 -15.59 2.24
N ARG A 409 -1.21 -15.67 3.39
CA ARG A 409 -2.63 -16.06 3.53
C ARG A 409 -3.53 -14.92 4.01
N GLY A 410 -2.98 -13.73 4.21
CA GLY A 410 -3.68 -12.52 4.63
C GLY A 410 -3.88 -11.55 3.48
N LEU A 411 -5.00 -10.83 3.51
CA LEU A 411 -5.24 -9.67 2.66
C LEU A 411 -5.02 -8.41 3.50
N LEU A 412 -4.23 -7.46 3.00
CA LEU A 412 -4.14 -6.11 3.58
C LEU A 412 -5.43 -5.33 3.34
N GLU A 413 -5.94 -5.40 2.11
CA GLU A 413 -7.08 -4.61 1.68
C GLU A 413 -7.87 -5.33 0.59
N LYS A 414 -9.17 -5.02 0.48
CA LYS A 414 -9.96 -5.35 -0.70
C LYS A 414 -10.32 -4.06 -1.40
N VAL A 415 -9.98 -3.97 -2.67
CA VAL A 415 -10.27 -2.81 -3.51
C VAL A 415 -11.20 -3.21 -4.65
N VAL A 416 -11.98 -2.25 -5.14
CA VAL A 416 -12.82 -2.44 -6.33
C VAL A 416 -12.11 -1.82 -7.51
N LEU A 417 -11.73 -2.64 -8.49
CA LEU A 417 -11.27 -2.17 -9.79
C LEU A 417 -12.46 -2.01 -10.71
N LYS A 418 -12.57 -0.84 -11.34
CA LYS A 418 -13.59 -0.55 -12.35
C LYS A 418 -12.89 -0.05 -13.60
N ASP A 419 -12.86 -0.90 -14.64
CA ASP A 419 -12.21 -0.59 -15.93
C ASP A 419 -10.76 -0.10 -15.75
N GLN A 420 -10.00 -0.81 -14.91
CA GLN A 420 -8.69 -0.40 -14.43
C GLN A 420 -7.73 -1.59 -14.27
N ALA A 421 -6.44 -1.30 -14.36
CA ALA A 421 -5.36 -2.23 -14.06
C ALA A 421 -4.69 -1.91 -12.70
N LEU A 422 -4.13 -2.92 -12.07
CA LEU A 422 -3.39 -2.84 -10.81
C LEU A 422 -2.14 -3.72 -10.89
N SER A 423 -0.97 -3.11 -10.66
CA SER A 423 0.35 -3.76 -10.74
C SER A 423 1.11 -3.61 -9.42
N PRO A 424 1.14 -4.62 -8.54
CA PRO A 424 1.86 -4.56 -7.28
C PRO A 424 3.29 -5.15 -7.39
N SER A 425 4.32 -4.32 -7.26
CA SER A 425 5.71 -4.78 -7.11
C SER A 425 6.11 -4.91 -5.63
N GLY A 426 6.74 -6.01 -5.20
CA GLY A 426 7.25 -6.11 -3.83
C GLY A 426 8.25 -7.23 -3.56
N LEU A 427 8.93 -7.12 -2.41
CA LEU A 427 10.08 -7.96 -2.00
C LEU A 427 9.69 -9.30 -1.36
N TYR A 428 8.39 -9.60 -1.25
CA TYR A 428 7.87 -10.63 -0.35
C TYR A 428 7.88 -12.05 -0.93
N ARG A 429 8.02 -12.18 -2.25
CA ARG A 429 8.22 -13.49 -2.92
C ARG A 429 9.70 -13.84 -3.11
N ALA A 430 10.63 -12.99 -2.65
CA ALA A 430 12.06 -13.27 -2.72
C ALA A 430 12.46 -14.38 -1.73
N LYS A 431 12.85 -15.53 -2.26
CA LYS A 431 13.26 -16.71 -1.49
C LYS A 431 14.75 -16.72 -1.11
N ARG A 432 15.57 -15.77 -1.61
CA ARG A 432 17.04 -15.79 -1.42
C ARG A 432 17.53 -14.66 -0.51
N LEU A 433 18.47 -15.02 0.37
CA LEU A 433 19.20 -14.10 1.25
C LEU A 433 20.68 -14.07 0.83
N ALA A 434 21.30 -12.90 0.75
CA ALA A 434 22.76 -12.72 0.72
C ALA A 434 23.18 -11.83 1.87
N GLU A 435 24.17 -12.26 2.65
CA GLU A 435 24.70 -11.51 3.80
C GLU A 435 23.61 -11.06 4.80
N GLY A 436 22.55 -11.86 4.97
CA GLY A 436 21.43 -11.55 5.86
C GLY A 436 20.41 -10.55 5.30
N LYS A 437 20.54 -10.12 4.04
CA LYS A 437 19.58 -9.24 3.34
C LYS A 437 18.83 -10.00 2.25
N SER A 438 17.54 -9.70 2.09
CA SER A 438 16.73 -10.25 1.00
C SER A 438 17.25 -9.79 -0.36
N ILE A 439 17.53 -10.74 -1.25
CA ILE A 439 17.79 -10.50 -2.65
C ILE A 439 16.46 -10.66 -3.37
N SER A 440 15.88 -9.57 -3.86
CA SER A 440 14.66 -9.62 -4.65
C SER A 440 14.87 -9.04 -6.03
N LEU A 441 14.45 -9.83 -7.01
CA LEU A 441 13.82 -9.35 -8.22
C LEU A 441 12.36 -9.83 -8.14
N GLY A 442 11.46 -9.29 -8.96
CA GLY A 442 10.06 -9.78 -9.02
C GLY A 442 9.97 -11.31 -9.19
N PRO A 443 8.77 -11.89 -9.07
CA PRO A 443 8.58 -13.35 -8.94
C PRO A 443 9.35 -14.15 -10.03
N PRO A 444 10.19 -15.15 -9.66
CA PRO A 444 10.79 -16.10 -10.60
C PRO A 444 9.90 -17.34 -10.89
N PRO A 445 10.18 -18.09 -11.99
CA PRO A 445 9.38 -19.16 -12.58
C PRO A 445 8.63 -20.16 -11.70
#